data_AF-A0A2U1UXT2-F1
#
_entry.id   AF-A0A2U1UXT2-F1
#
_cell.length_a   1.000
_cell.length_b   1.000
_cell.length_c   1.000
_cell.angle_alpha   90.00
_cell.angle_beta   90.00
_cell.angle_gamma   90.00
#
_symmetry.space_group_name_H-M   'P 1'
#
loop_
_entity.id
_entity.type
_entity.pdbx_description
1 polymer ?
#
loop_
_entity_poly.entity_id
_entity_poly.type
_entity_poly.pdbx_seq_one_letter_code
_entity_poly.pdbx_strand_id
1 'polypeptide(L)'
;MRTLEGRLDIRLLDRTTRSLSPTSAGEQLLLRLRPALASVEDMLAELDQARDRPMGRVHINAHRPAAVHVVLPAWRRWRSASRR
;
A
#
# COMPACT_ATOMS: atom_id res chain seq x y z
N MET A 1 -13.69 -15.54 -7.62
CA MET A 1 -13.52 -16.98 -7.30
C MET A 1 -13.88 -17.88 -8.48
N ARG A 2 -15.13 -17.93 -8.98
CA ARG A 2 -15.47 -18.73 -10.19
C ARG A 2 -14.61 -18.41 -11.42
N THR A 3 -14.23 -17.15 -11.60
CA THR A 3 -13.34 -16.71 -12.69
C THR A 3 -11.90 -17.22 -12.53
N LEU A 4 -11.44 -17.50 -11.31
CA LEU A 4 -10.10 -18.03 -11.06
C LEU A 4 -10.07 -19.54 -11.30
N GLU A 5 -11.07 -20.26 -10.79
CA GLU A 5 -11.24 -21.69 -11.05
C GLU A 5 -11.46 -21.96 -12.54
N GLY A 6 -12.27 -21.15 -13.22
CA GLY A 6 -12.48 -21.26 -14.67
C GLY A 6 -11.28 -20.88 -15.54
N ARG A 7 -10.30 -20.12 -15.00
CA ARG A 7 -9.03 -19.83 -15.71
C ARG A 7 -7.96 -20.89 -15.46
N LEU A 8 -8.03 -21.58 -14.33
CA LEU A 8 -7.09 -22.62 -13.94
C LEU A 8 -7.56 -24.03 -14.33
N ASP A 9 -8.82 -24.16 -14.76
CA ASP A 9 -9.52 -25.43 -15.01
C ASP A 9 -9.45 -26.43 -13.84
N ILE A 10 -9.24 -25.90 -12.63
CA ILE A 10 -9.06 -26.66 -11.40
C ILE A 10 -10.07 -26.15 -10.37
N ARG A 11 -10.75 -27.09 -9.72
CA ARG A 11 -11.68 -26.81 -8.62
C ARG A 11 -10.87 -26.60 -7.34
N LEU A 12 -10.95 -25.39 -6.79
CA LEU A 12 -10.17 -24.98 -5.62
C LEU A 12 -11.02 -24.99 -4.35
N LEU A 13 -12.34 -24.97 -4.48
CA LEU A 13 -13.29 -24.95 -3.39
C LEU A 13 -14.39 -25.99 -3.60
N ASP A 14 -14.57 -26.87 -2.62
CA ASP A 14 -15.76 -27.70 -2.50
C ASP A 14 -16.88 -26.88 -1.88
N ARG A 15 -17.85 -26.54 -2.73
CA ARG A 15 -19.05 -25.79 -2.35
C ARG A 15 -20.15 -26.77 -1.96
N THR A 16 -20.43 -26.88 -0.67
CA THR A 16 -21.73 -27.37 -0.20
C THR A 16 -22.58 -26.17 0.21
N THR A 17 -23.91 -26.27 0.15
CA THR A 17 -24.84 -25.15 0.42
C THR A 17 -24.71 -24.53 1.82
N ARG A 18 -23.94 -25.16 2.72
CA ARG A 18 -23.71 -24.73 4.10
C ARG A 18 -22.22 -24.53 4.45
N SER A 19 -21.30 -25.00 3.61
CA SER A 19 -19.86 -24.92 3.89
C SER A 19 -19.04 -24.80 2.61
N LEU A 20 -18.06 -23.92 2.67
CA LEU A 20 -17.08 -23.66 1.62
C LEU A 20 -15.73 -24.16 2.16
N SER A 21 -15.27 -25.29 1.63
CA SER A 21 -14.02 -25.91 2.07
C SER A 21 -13.02 -25.91 0.91
N PRO A 22 -11.74 -25.59 1.13
CA PRO A 22 -10.73 -25.72 0.09
C PRO A 22 -10.54 -27.18 -0.31
N THR A 23 -10.38 -27.44 -1.60
CA THR A 23 -9.90 -28.73 -2.09
C THR A 23 -8.42 -28.87 -1.76
N SER A 24 -7.83 -30.05 -1.93
CA SER A 24 -6.38 -30.24 -1.74
C SER A 24 -5.53 -29.29 -2.61
N ALA A 25 -5.99 -29.01 -3.83
CA ALA A 25 -5.40 -28.00 -4.71
C ALA A 25 -5.61 -26.57 -4.19
N GLY A 26 -6.79 -26.29 -3.62
CA GLY A 26 -7.09 -25.03 -2.93
C GLY A 26 -6.22 -24.78 -1.71
N GLU A 27 -5.97 -25.80 -0.89
CA GLU A 27 -5.08 -25.71 0.27
C GLU A 27 -3.63 -25.44 -0.13
N GLN A 28 -3.11 -26.15 -1.14
CA GLN A 28 -1.77 -25.89 -1.68
C GLN A 28 -1.64 -24.48 -2.24
N LEU A 29 -2.65 -24.00 -2.96
CA LEU A 29 -2.66 -22.64 -3.48
C LEU A 29 -2.67 -21.63 -2.33
N LEU A 30 -3.53 -21.81 -1.33
CA LEU A 30 -3.60 -20.92 -0.17
C LEU A 30 -2.29 -20.89 0.62
N LEU A 31 -1.63 -22.04 0.79
CA LEU A 31 -0.35 -22.14 1.49
C LEU A 31 0.74 -21.31 0.81
N ARG A 32 0.76 -21.30 -0.54
CA ARG A 32 1.72 -20.54 -1.34
C ARG A 32 1.34 -19.07 -1.49
N LEU A 33 0.05 -18.78 -1.63
CA LEU A 33 -0.45 -17.46 -1.98
C LEU A 33 -0.56 -16.53 -0.75
N ARG A 34 -0.88 -17.07 0.43
CA ARG A 34 -0.95 -16.30 1.69
C ARG A 34 0.31 -15.46 1.96
N PRO A 35 1.54 -16.04 2.00
CA PRO A 35 2.73 -15.25 2.26
C PRO A 35 3.04 -14.23 1.15
N ALA A 36 2.73 -14.55 -0.12
CA ALA A 36 2.92 -13.62 -1.23
C ALA A 36 1.99 -12.40 -1.13
N LEU A 37 0.73 -12.60 -0.75
CA LEU A 37 -0.22 -11.51 -0.53
C LEU A 37 0.18 -10.66 0.68
N ALA A 38 0.59 -11.29 1.79
CA ALA A 38 1.11 -10.57 2.96
C ALA A 38 2.30 -9.69 2.59
N SER A 39 3.25 -10.21 1.80
CA SER A 39 4.39 -9.42 1.32
C SER A 39 3.98 -8.21 0.47
N VAL A 40 2.92 -8.33 -0.34
CA VAL A 40 2.39 -7.19 -1.12
C VAL A 40 1.74 -6.16 -0.19
N GLU A 41 0.96 -6.60 0.80
CA GLU A 41 0.38 -5.72 1.80
C GLU A 41 1.45 -4.97 2.60
N ASP A 42 2.52 -5.65 3.02
CA ASP A 42 3.66 -5.05 3.71
C ASP A 42 4.35 -3.98 2.85
N MET A 43 4.62 -4.28 1.59
CA MET A 43 5.21 -3.31 0.65
C MET A 43 4.31 -2.09 0.45
N LEU A 44 2.99 -2.29 0.34
CA LEU A 44 2.04 -1.20 0.23
C LEU A 44 2.01 -0.35 1.51
N ALA A 45 2.09 -0.97 2.68
CA ALA A 45 2.18 -0.27 3.95
C ALA A 45 3.48 0.54 4.08
N GLU A 46 4.62 0.02 3.62
CA GLU A 46 5.88 0.75 3.55
C GLU A 46 5.79 1.97 2.63
N LEU A 47 5.14 1.82 1.48
CA LEU A 47 4.90 2.94 0.55
C LEU A 47 3.98 3.99 1.15
N ASP A 48 2.96 3.59 1.93
CA ASP A 48 2.06 4.52 2.61
C ASP A 48 2.78 5.27 3.75
N GLN A 49 3.64 4.59 4.52
CA GLN A 49 4.52 5.26 5.49
C GLN A 49 5.51 6.23 4.83
N ALA A 50 6.02 5.88 3.64
CA ALA A 50 6.84 6.79 2.85
C ALA A 50 6.04 8.00 2.33
N ARG A 51 4.71 7.87 2.21
CA ARG A 51 3.80 8.96 1.82
C ARG A 51 3.51 9.92 2.96
N ASP A 52 3.38 9.41 4.18
CA ASP A 52 3.19 10.22 5.41
C ASP A 52 4.43 11.06 5.78
N ARG A 53 5.59 10.73 5.21
CA ARG A 53 6.75 11.61 5.19
C ARG A 53 6.77 12.36 3.86
N PRO A 54 6.37 13.64 3.79
CA PRO A 54 6.50 14.41 2.56
C PRO A 54 7.98 14.55 2.18
N MET A 55 8.45 13.63 1.33
CA MET A 55 9.81 13.56 0.83
C MET A 55 9.81 13.96 -0.65
N GLY A 56 10.61 14.96 -1.00
CA GLY A 56 10.67 15.49 -2.36
C GLY A 56 11.07 16.96 -2.41
N ARG A 57 11.21 17.47 -3.64
CA ARG A 57 11.57 18.86 -3.91
C ARG A 57 10.30 19.68 -4.13
N VAL A 58 9.98 20.58 -3.20
CA VAL A 58 8.84 21.51 -3.32
C VAL A 58 9.30 22.78 -4.02
N HIS A 59 8.62 23.15 -5.11
CA HIS A 59 8.83 24.43 -5.79
C HIS A 59 7.79 25.44 -5.27
N ILE A 60 8.24 26.58 -4.74
CA ILE A 60 7.36 27.63 -4.22
C ILE A 60 7.52 28.89 -5.07
N ASN A 61 6.46 29.30 -5.73
CA ASN A 61 6.39 30.58 -6.43
C ASN A 61 5.77 31.63 -5.50
N ALA A 62 6.50 32.70 -5.22
CA ALA A 62 6.02 33.79 -4.38
C ALA A 62 6.67 35.13 -4.77
N HIS A 63 5.97 36.23 -4.52
CA HIS A 63 6.56 37.57 -4.64
C HIS A 63 7.72 37.73 -3.64
N ARG A 64 8.79 38.41 -4.06
CA ARG A 64 10.06 38.52 -3.30
C ARG A 64 9.87 38.87 -1.81
N PRO A 65 8.99 39.82 -1.42
CA PRO A 65 8.78 40.13 0.00
C PRO A 65 8.15 38.96 0.77
N ALA A 66 7.15 38.29 0.17
CA ALA A 66 6.51 37.13 0.77
C ALA A 66 7.47 35.94 0.91
N ALA A 67 8.36 35.74 -0.08
CA ALA A 67 9.38 34.70 -0.02
C ALA A 67 10.31 34.89 1.19
N VAL A 68 10.77 36.12 1.44
CA VAL A 68 11.72 36.43 2.53
C VAL A 68 11.05 36.49 3.89
N HIS A 69 9.88 37.14 3.99
CA HIS A 69 9.26 37.44 5.29
C HIS A 69 8.26 36.37 5.77
N VAL A 70 7.72 35.54 4.86
CA VAL A 70 6.69 34.55 5.20
C VAL A 70 7.17 33.13 4.91
N VAL A 71 7.59 32.85 3.67
CA VAL A 71 7.94 31.49 3.23
C VAL A 71 9.21 30.99 3.93
N LEU A 72 10.29 31.78 3.93
CA LEU A 72 11.57 31.35 4.50
C LEU A 72 11.50 31.06 6.02
N PRO A 73 10.84 31.89 6.86
CA PRO A 73 10.67 31.58 8.28
C PRO A 73 9.74 30.39 8.54
N ALA A 74 8.64 30.27 7.78
CA ALA A 74 7.72 29.13 7.89
C ALA A 74 8.42 27.81 7.49
N TRP A 75 9.24 27.84 6.44
CA TRP A 75 10.04 26.71 6.00
C TRP A 75 11.02 26.24 7.08
N ARG A 76 11.72 27.17 7.75
CA ARG A 76 12.62 26.84 8.87
C ARG A 76 11.89 26.11 10.00
N ARG A 77 10.68 26.57 10.38
CA ARG A 77 9.84 25.93 11.41
C ARG A 77 9.35 24.54 10.98
N TRP A 78 8.91 24.41 9.73
CA TRP A 78 8.49 23.12 9.18
C TRP A 78 9.64 22.12 9.20
N ARG A 79 10.85 22.52 8.77
CA ARG A 79 12.04 21.65 8.72
C ARG A 79 12.53 21.19 10.10
N SER A 80 12.19 21.89 11.18
CA SER A 80 12.47 21.45 12.55
C SER A 80 11.41 20.50 13.12
N ALA A 81 10.16 20.59 12.64
CA ALA A 81 9.05 19.75 13.09
C ALA A 81 9.01 18.39 12.37
N SER A 82 9.41 18.33 11.10
CA SER A 82 9.37 17.13 10.26
C SER A 82 10.57 16.18 10.40
N ARG A 83 11.32 16.28 11.51
CA ARG A 83 12.53 15.45 11.79
C ARG A 83 12.31 14.37 12.87
N ARG A 84 11.06 14.09 13.26
CA ARG A 84 10.67 12.92 14.08
C ARG A 84 9.90 11.93 13.24
#